data_AF-A0A2T9XB40-F1
#
_entry.id   AF-A0A2T9XB40-F1
#
_cell.length_a   1.000
_cell.length_b   1.000
_cell.length_c   1.000
_cell.angle_alpha   90.00
_cell.angle_beta   90.00
_cell.angle_gamma   90.00
#
_symmetry.space_group_name_H-M   'P 1'
#
loop_
_entity.id
_entity.type
_entity.pdbx_description
1 polymer ?
#
loop_
_entity_poly.entity_id
_entity_poly.type
_entity_poly.pdbx_seq_one_letter_code
_entity_poly.pdbx_strand_id
1 'polypeptide(L)'
;MSWILRKYFLKEIFDEIEKDLTLDPEILRLIMPVKYPQLNGVEELKKMIKELGIEGIEIKESKEPIDERRRATAISSNMSPINIEDPIEVLWKIAERFKGDGLENRKSK
;
A
#
# COMPACT_ATOMS: atom_id res chain seq x y z
N MET A 1 24.09 -45.34 8.23
CA MET A 1 22.81 -45.05 7.55
C MET A 1 23.13 -44.38 6.22
N SER A 2 22.92 -45.10 5.11
CA SER A 2 23.43 -44.76 3.76
C SER A 2 22.87 -43.41 3.26
N TRP A 3 23.71 -42.61 2.59
CA TRP A 3 23.35 -41.32 1.97
C TRP A 3 22.18 -41.45 0.98
N ILE A 4 22.06 -42.62 0.36
CA ILE A 4 20.98 -42.96 -0.58
C ILE A 4 19.62 -43.00 0.13
N LEU A 5 19.55 -43.59 1.34
CA LEU A 5 18.30 -43.67 2.11
C LEU A 5 17.81 -42.28 2.54
N ARG A 6 18.73 -41.36 2.88
CA ARG A 6 18.36 -39.96 3.16
C ARG A 6 17.76 -39.26 1.94
N LYS A 7 18.26 -39.55 0.74
CA LYS A 7 17.78 -38.93 -0.50
C LYS A 7 16.38 -39.42 -0.89
N TYR A 8 16.09 -40.71 -0.70
CA TYR A 8 14.74 -41.25 -0.91
C TYR A 8 13.74 -40.73 0.11
N PHE A 9 14.13 -40.68 1.39
CA PHE A 9 13.28 -40.13 2.45
C PHE A 9 12.96 -38.64 2.25
N LEU A 10 13.96 -37.84 1.85
CA LEU A 10 13.73 -36.44 1.48
C LEU A 10 12.78 -36.31 0.29
N LYS A 11 12.93 -37.18 -0.71
CA LYS A 11 12.05 -37.14 -1.89
C LYS A 11 10.59 -37.46 -1.54
N GLU A 12 10.35 -38.48 -0.70
CA GLU A 12 9.00 -38.79 -0.22
C GLU A 12 8.37 -37.62 0.55
N ILE A 13 9.15 -36.94 1.40
CA ILE A 13 8.69 -35.75 2.12
C ILE A 13 8.34 -34.62 1.14
N PHE A 14 9.19 -34.35 0.13
CA PHE A 14 8.90 -33.31 -0.85
C PHE A 14 7.68 -33.64 -1.71
N ASP A 15 7.51 -34.89 -2.12
CA ASP A 15 6.35 -35.35 -2.91
C ASP A 15 5.04 -35.27 -2.09
N GLU A 16 5.12 -35.48 -0.77
CA GLU A 16 3.99 -35.34 0.18
C GLU A 16 3.65 -33.86 0.42
N ILE A 17 4.65 -33.00 0.62
CA ILE A 17 4.48 -31.55 0.72
C ILE A 17 3.91 -30.98 -0.58
N GLU A 18 4.37 -31.42 -1.75
CA GLU A 18 3.86 -30.96 -3.05
C GLU A 18 2.39 -31.34 -3.27
N LYS A 19 1.97 -32.52 -2.81
CA LYS A 19 0.56 -32.92 -2.79
C LYS A 19 -0.28 -32.05 -1.86
N ASP A 20 0.19 -31.79 -0.64
CA ASP A 20 -0.54 -30.95 0.32
C ASP A 20 -0.62 -29.49 -0.13
N LEU A 21 0.45 -29.00 -0.79
CA LEU A 21 0.49 -27.67 -1.39
C LEU A 21 -0.43 -27.53 -2.61
N THR A 22 -0.66 -28.59 -3.38
CA THR A 22 -1.50 -28.54 -4.58
C THR A 22 -3.00 -28.69 -4.28
N LEU A 23 -3.38 -29.12 -3.07
CA LEU A 23 -4.77 -29.41 -2.70
C LEU A 23 -5.57 -28.20 -2.24
N ASP A 24 -4.92 -27.12 -1.76
CA ASP A 24 -5.61 -25.93 -1.24
C ASP A 24 -5.16 -24.64 -1.96
N PRO A 25 -6.01 -24.08 -2.84
CA PRO A 25 -5.79 -22.80 -3.50
C PRO A 25 -5.57 -21.61 -2.54
N GLU A 26 -6.08 -21.67 -1.31
CA GLU A 26 -5.84 -20.63 -0.30
C GLU A 26 -4.43 -20.71 0.27
N ILE A 27 -3.90 -21.92 0.52
CA ILE A 27 -2.52 -22.11 0.97
C ILE A 27 -1.55 -21.65 -0.12
N LEU A 28 -1.81 -22.00 -1.38
CA LEU A 28 -1.05 -21.52 -2.54
C LEU A 28 -1.04 -19.99 -2.66
N ARG A 29 -2.17 -19.34 -2.36
CA ARG A 29 -2.27 -17.87 -2.31
C ARG A 29 -1.47 -17.25 -1.17
N LEU A 30 -1.32 -17.93 -0.04
CA LEU A 30 -0.59 -17.44 1.13
C LEU A 30 0.94 -17.56 0.96
N ILE A 31 1.41 -18.61 0.28
CA ILE A 31 2.85 -18.87 0.08
C ILE A 31 3.40 -18.30 -1.22
N MET A 32 2.57 -18.12 -2.25
CA MET A 32 3.02 -17.45 -3.46
C MET A 32 3.04 -15.94 -3.21
N PRO A 33 4.17 -15.26 -3.45
CA PRO A 33 4.23 -13.81 -3.34
C PRO A 33 3.26 -13.22 -4.36
N VAL A 34 2.11 -12.75 -3.87
CA VAL A 34 1.15 -12.01 -4.69
C VAL A 34 1.83 -10.72 -5.11
N LYS A 35 2.13 -10.59 -6.40
CA LYS A 35 2.55 -9.31 -6.96
C LYS A 35 1.35 -8.37 -6.92
N TYR A 36 1.30 -7.51 -5.91
CA TYR A 36 0.32 -6.45 -5.86
C TYR A 36 0.60 -5.48 -7.01
N PRO A 37 -0.41 -5.12 -7.81
CA PRO A 37 -0.24 -4.11 -8.85
C PRO A 37 0.22 -2.80 -8.19
N GLN A 38 1.10 -2.08 -8.87
CA GLN A 38 1.51 -0.75 -8.43
C GLN A 38 0.28 0.15 -8.40
N LEU A 39 0.04 0.81 -7.27
CA LEU A 39 -1.09 1.73 -7.13
C LEU A 39 -0.75 3.12 -7.65
N ASN A 40 -1.73 3.82 -8.21
CA ASN A 40 -1.56 5.21 -8.61
C ASN A 40 -1.73 6.13 -7.39
N GLY A 41 -0.65 6.79 -6.95
CA GLY A 41 -0.66 7.64 -5.76
C GLY A 41 -1.65 8.80 -5.83
N VAL A 42 -1.86 9.40 -7.00
CA VAL A 42 -2.81 10.53 -7.17
C VAL A 42 -4.26 10.02 -7.09
N GLU A 43 -4.54 8.84 -7.64
CA GLU A 43 -5.86 8.23 -7.57
C GLU A 43 -6.21 7.78 -6.15
N GLU A 44 -5.26 7.16 -5.45
CA GLU A 44 -5.45 6.78 -4.05
C GLU A 44 -5.64 8.00 -3.14
N LEU A 45 -4.93 9.11 -3.40
CA LEU A 45 -5.16 10.37 -2.68
C LEU A 45 -6.57 10.93 -2.93
N LYS A 46 -7.06 10.90 -4.17
CA LYS A 46 -8.44 11.32 -4.51
C LYS A 46 -9.48 10.43 -3.84
N LYS A 47 -9.23 9.12 -3.81
CA LYS A 47 -10.08 8.13 -3.14
C LYS A 47 -10.17 8.42 -1.64
N MET A 48 -9.03 8.64 -0.98
CA MET A 48 -8.98 8.98 0.44
C MET A 48 -9.75 10.27 0.76
N ILE A 49 -9.59 11.33 -0.04
CA ILE A 49 -10.33 12.60 0.13
C ILE A 49 -11.84 12.38 0.04
N LYS A 50 -12.28 11.55 -0.93
CA LYS A 50 -13.68 11.20 -1.11
C LYS A 50 -14.23 10.39 0.08
N GLU A 51 -13.47 9.41 0.56
CA GLU A 51 -13.84 8.58 1.71
C GLU A 51 -13.94 9.39 3.01
N LEU A 52 -13.11 10.43 3.16
CA LEU A 52 -13.14 11.37 4.28
C LEU A 52 -14.27 12.41 4.19
N GLY A 53 -14.95 12.50 3.04
CA GLY A 53 -16.01 13.48 2.78
C GLY A 53 -15.50 14.91 2.73
N ILE A 54 -14.25 15.13 2.30
CA ILE A 54 -13.68 16.48 2.21
C ILE A 54 -14.03 17.09 0.85
N GLU A 55 -14.84 18.13 0.86
CA GLU A 55 -15.27 18.84 -0.36
C GLU A 55 -14.31 20.00 -0.69
N GLY A 56 -14.25 20.39 -1.96
CA GLY A 56 -13.52 21.60 -2.39
C GLY A 56 -11.99 21.47 -2.45
N ILE A 57 -11.44 20.25 -2.44
CA ILE A 57 -10.03 20.02 -2.83
C ILE A 57 -9.96 19.73 -4.33
N GLU A 58 -9.29 20.61 -5.07
CA GLU A 58 -8.96 20.37 -6.47
C GLU A 58 -7.53 19.81 -6.57
N ILE A 59 -7.39 18.55 -6.99
CA ILE A 59 -6.08 17.94 -7.20
C ILE A 59 -5.63 18.13 -8.65
N LYS A 60 -4.63 19.00 -8.85
CA LYS A 60 -3.94 19.23 -10.11
C LYS A 60 -2.57 18.57 -10.09
N GLU A 61 -2.27 17.82 -11.14
CA GLU A 61 -0.96 17.20 -11.31
C GLU A 61 0.07 18.26 -11.70
N SER A 62 1.20 18.28 -11.01
CA SER A 62 2.29 19.18 -11.33
C SER A 62 3.05 18.68 -12.57
N LYS A 63 3.47 19.62 -13.43
CA LYS A 63 4.38 19.35 -14.54
C LYS A 63 5.86 19.41 -14.14
N GLU A 64 6.15 19.78 -12.90
CA GLU A 64 7.52 19.87 -12.40
C GLU A 64 8.16 18.50 -12.28
N PRO A 65 9.49 18.39 -12.51
CA PRO A 65 10.20 17.15 -12.33
C PRO A 65 10.16 16.70 -10.87
N ILE A 66 9.83 15.43 -10.67
CA ILE A 66 9.79 14.81 -9.34
C ILE A 66 11.24 14.69 -8.83
N ASP A 67 11.50 14.95 -7.55
CA ASP A 67 12.81 14.70 -6.97
C ASP A 67 13.07 13.19 -6.76
N GLU A 68 14.34 12.82 -6.66
CA GLU A 68 14.74 11.41 -6.52
C GLU A 68 14.26 10.77 -5.22
N ARG A 69 14.19 11.54 -4.12
CA ARG A 69 13.74 11.01 -2.83
C ARG A 69 12.27 10.66 -2.89
N ARG A 70 11.43 11.53 -3.46
CA ARG A 70 10.00 11.25 -3.69
C ARG A 70 9.81 10.03 -4.58
N ARG A 71 10.57 9.90 -5.67
CA ARG A 71 10.53 8.71 -6.53
C ARG A 71 10.87 7.43 -5.77
N ALA A 72 11.97 7.46 -5.01
CA ALA A 72 12.42 6.30 -4.24
C ALA A 72 11.39 5.87 -3.19
N THR A 73 10.81 6.83 -2.46
CA THR A 73 9.74 6.56 -1.49
C THR A 73 8.54 5.91 -2.16
N ALA A 74 8.07 6.42 -3.30
CA ALA A 74 6.94 5.85 -4.01
C ALA A 74 7.19 4.39 -4.45
N ILE A 75 8.38 4.12 -5.01
CA ILE A 75 8.80 2.77 -5.41
C ILE A 75 8.81 1.83 -4.19
N SER A 76 9.37 2.27 -3.06
CA SER A 76 9.41 1.46 -1.84
C SER A 76 8.03 1.12 -1.30
N SER A 77 7.04 2.00 -1.54
CA SER A 77 5.65 1.80 -1.16
C SER A 77 4.81 1.05 -2.20
N ASN A 78 5.41 0.58 -3.31
CA ASN A 78 4.69 0.01 -4.45
C ASN A 78 3.60 0.95 -5.01
N MET A 79 3.90 2.25 -5.07
CA MET A 79 3.00 3.29 -5.59
C MET A 79 3.68 4.15 -6.66
N SER A 80 2.88 4.86 -7.47
CA SER A 80 3.39 5.97 -8.28
C SER A 80 3.63 7.20 -7.39
N PRO A 81 4.64 8.04 -7.70
CA PRO A 81 4.90 9.22 -6.90
C PRO A 81 3.80 10.25 -7.06
N ILE A 82 3.38 10.86 -5.95
CA ILE A 82 2.39 11.94 -5.94
C ILE A 82 3.08 13.24 -6.35
N ASN A 83 2.70 13.79 -7.49
CA ASN A 83 3.20 15.07 -8.00
C ASN A 83 2.04 16.03 -8.25
N ILE A 84 1.80 16.95 -7.33
CA ILE A 84 0.66 17.87 -7.36
C ILE A 84 1.13 19.31 -7.18
N GLU A 85 0.38 20.27 -7.73
CA GLU A 85 0.77 21.69 -7.76
C GLU A 85 0.86 22.31 -6.35
N ASP A 86 -0.13 22.09 -5.49
CA ASP A 86 -0.13 22.59 -4.11
C ASP A 86 -0.33 21.46 -3.08
N PRO A 87 0.75 20.76 -2.71
CA PRO A 87 0.67 19.70 -1.71
C PRO A 87 0.40 20.22 -0.30
N ILE A 88 0.75 21.49 0.00
CA ILE A 88 0.60 22.04 1.35
C ILE A 88 -0.87 22.36 1.63
N GLU A 89 -1.56 22.99 0.68
CA GLU A 89 -2.98 23.28 0.81
C GLU A 89 -3.80 21.99 0.95
N VAL A 90 -3.52 20.97 0.13
CA VAL A 90 -4.19 19.67 0.20
C VAL A 90 -4.02 19.04 1.58
N LEU A 91 -2.80 19.05 2.13
CA LEU A 91 -2.54 18.52 3.47
C LEU A 91 -3.26 19.31 4.56
N TRP A 92 -3.35 20.63 4.45
CA TRP A 92 -4.10 21.45 5.39
C TRP A 92 -5.59 21.12 5.41
N LYS A 93 -6.22 21.04 4.24
CA LYS A 93 -7.65 20.68 4.13
C LYS A 93 -7.93 19.27 4.67
N ILE A 94 -7.01 18.33 4.47
CA ILE A 94 -7.09 17.01 5.08
C ILE A 94 -6.97 17.11 6.61
N ALA A 95 -6.00 17.89 7.13
CA ALA A 95 -5.80 18.05 8.56
C ALA A 95 -7.01 18.70 9.26
N GLU A 96 -7.65 19.68 8.62
CA GLU A 96 -8.87 20.33 9.14
C GLU A 96 -9.98 19.33 9.45
N ARG A 97 -10.13 18.28 8.63
CA ARG A 97 -11.12 17.21 8.87
C ARG A 97 -10.93 16.46 10.18
N PHE A 98 -9.69 16.36 10.67
CA PHE A 98 -9.32 15.67 11.91
C PHE A 98 -9.17 16.61 13.10
N LYS A 99 -9.21 17.92 12.85
CA LYS A 99 -9.16 18.98 13.86
C LYS A 99 -10.55 19.04 14.51
N GLY A 100 -10.87 18.07 15.37
CA GLY A 100 -12.19 17.94 15.99
C GLY A 100 -12.69 19.23 16.64
N ASP A 101 -14.00 19.31 16.90
CA ASP A 101 -14.80 20.43 17.45
C ASP A 101 -14.25 21.11 18.74
N GLY A 102 -13.07 20.73 19.23
CA GLY A 102 -12.41 21.21 20.45
C GLY A 102 -11.82 22.63 20.38
N LEU A 103 -11.90 23.35 19.26
CA LEU A 103 -11.54 24.78 19.21
C LEU A 103 -12.73 25.71 19.47
N GLU A 104 -13.96 25.30 19.19
CA GLU A 104 -15.14 26.13 19.46
C GLU A 104 -15.48 26.16 20.96
N ASN A 105 -15.28 25.04 21.68
CA ASN A 105 -15.56 24.93 23.11
C ASN A 105 -14.55 25.64 24.04
N ARG A 106 -13.50 26.29 23.52
CA ARG A 106 -12.55 27.08 24.34
C ARG A 106 -12.82 28.59 24.32
N LYS A 107 -13.76 29.08 23.50
CA LYS A 107 -14.14 30.51 23.47
C LYS A 107 -15.35 30.85 24.33
N SER A 108 -15.94 29.85 25.02
CA SER A 108 -17.13 30.03 25.87
C SER A 108 -16.89 29.76 27.37
N LYS A 109 -15.67 29.94 27.87
CA LYS A 109 -15.37 29.90 29.31
C LYS A 109 -14.71 31.20 29.77
#